data_AF-A0A1F6I1B0-F1
#
_entry.id   AF-A0A1F6I1B0-F1
#
_cell.length_a   1.000
_cell.length_b   1.000
_cell.length_c   1.000
_cell.angle_alpha   90.00
_cell.angle_beta   90.00
_cell.angle_gamma   90.00
#
_symmetry.space_group_name_H-M   'P 1'
#
loop_
_entity.id
_entity.type
_entity.pdbx_description
1 polymer ?
#
loop_
_entity_poly.entity_id
_entity_poly.type
_entity_poly.pdbx_seq_one_letter_code
_entity_poly.pdbx_strand_id
1 'polypeptide(L)'
;MSSKHFFRKTKKNTSINGKKNQSPSNSRGITEGFIFFIPKINSAKLFGIYGKVLTVLVIFIFIITIVIVGYDLQKNLQIKQDIDSQRKALFRDLSFWENFISQNQNYRDAYFQASILEYKLGNISKARIYVEKGLGLDSNSENGRRIEDLLNR
;
A
#
# COMPACT_ATOMS: atom_id res chain seq x y z
N MET A 1 -30.91 -97.61 -17.64
CA MET A 1 -29.74 -97.43 -16.76
C MET A 1 -28.49 -97.38 -17.65
N SER A 2 -27.74 -96.28 -17.55
CA SER A 2 -26.38 -96.06 -18.05
C SER A 2 -26.07 -96.05 -19.57
N SER A 3 -26.18 -94.84 -20.12
CA SER A 3 -25.28 -94.11 -21.04
C SER A 3 -23.97 -94.80 -21.50
N LYS A 4 -23.60 -94.61 -22.78
CA LYS A 4 -22.42 -93.78 -23.12
C LYS A 4 -22.35 -93.35 -24.58
N HIS A 5 -21.96 -92.09 -24.70
CA HIS A 5 -21.90 -91.23 -25.86
C HIS A 5 -20.90 -91.65 -26.93
N PHE A 6 -21.29 -91.28 -28.15
CA PHE A 6 -20.59 -91.42 -29.40
C PHE A 6 -19.67 -90.20 -29.68
N PHE A 7 -18.64 -90.51 -30.47
CA PHE A 7 -17.94 -89.69 -31.46
C PHE A 7 -16.56 -89.08 -31.14
N ARG A 8 -15.68 -89.45 -32.06
CA ARG A 8 -14.23 -89.34 -32.17
C ARG A 8 -13.90 -88.13 -33.08
N LYS A 9 -12.87 -87.37 -32.72
CA LYS A 9 -12.25 -86.27 -33.49
C LYS A 9 -11.99 -86.63 -34.96
N THR A 10 -12.13 -85.64 -35.85
CA THR A 10 -11.15 -85.33 -36.92
C THR A 10 -11.28 -83.87 -37.36
N LYS A 11 -10.21 -83.35 -37.95
CA LYS A 11 -9.80 -81.95 -38.06
C LYS A 11 -9.68 -81.57 -39.54
N LYS A 12 -9.90 -80.28 -39.83
CA LYS A 12 -9.19 -79.40 -40.80
C LYS A 12 -9.78 -79.11 -42.20
N ASN A 13 -9.77 -77.80 -42.50
CA ASN A 13 -9.53 -77.07 -43.78
C ASN A 13 -10.68 -77.07 -44.83
N THR A 14 -11.03 -75.98 -45.54
CA THR A 14 -10.32 -74.73 -45.91
C THR A 14 -11.34 -73.67 -46.41
N SER A 15 -11.01 -72.37 -46.22
CA SER A 15 -11.18 -71.18 -47.11
C SER A 15 -12.34 -71.14 -48.12
N ILE A 16 -13.11 -70.05 -48.28
CA ILE A 16 -12.70 -68.73 -48.81
C ILE A 16 -13.79 -67.72 -48.40
N ASN A 17 -13.43 -66.54 -47.88
CA ASN A 17 -14.40 -65.46 -47.72
C ASN A 17 -13.82 -64.09 -48.11
N GLY A 18 -14.66 -63.30 -48.76
CA GLY A 18 -14.33 -62.20 -49.66
C GLY A 18 -13.58 -61.01 -49.05
N LYS A 19 -12.79 -60.37 -49.92
CA LYS A 19 -12.14 -59.07 -49.73
C LYS A 19 -13.19 -57.98 -49.47
N LYS A 20 -13.10 -57.31 -48.31
CA LYS A 20 -13.59 -55.94 -48.11
C LYS A 20 -12.40 -55.04 -47.84
N ASN A 21 -12.21 -54.05 -48.71
CA ASN A 21 -11.20 -53.01 -48.57
C ASN A 21 -11.53 -52.18 -47.31
N GLN A 22 -10.67 -52.27 -46.30
CA GLN A 22 -10.71 -51.39 -45.13
C GLN A 22 -9.72 -50.25 -45.33
N SER A 23 -10.20 -49.01 -45.35
CA SER A 23 -9.34 -47.84 -45.21
C SER A 23 -8.73 -47.81 -43.80
N PRO A 24 -7.48 -47.37 -43.61
CA PRO A 24 -6.85 -47.35 -42.30
C PRO A 24 -7.53 -46.30 -41.42
N SER A 25 -8.26 -46.76 -40.41
CA SER A 25 -8.81 -45.91 -39.34
C SER A 25 -7.72 -45.60 -38.31
N ASN A 26 -6.99 -44.50 -38.51
CA ASN A 26 -6.01 -43.96 -37.55
C ASN A 26 -6.69 -43.24 -36.36
N SER A 27 -7.72 -43.83 -35.75
CA SER A 27 -8.39 -43.27 -34.57
C SER A 27 -7.94 -43.91 -33.24
N ARG A 28 -6.95 -44.82 -33.27
CA ARG A 28 -6.46 -45.53 -32.05
C ARG A 28 -5.29 -44.86 -31.33
N GLY A 29 -4.89 -43.65 -31.71
CA GLY A 29 -3.63 -43.06 -31.22
C GLY A 29 -3.71 -42.06 -30.06
N ILE A 30 -4.89 -41.54 -29.69
CA ILE A 30 -4.97 -40.39 -28.77
C ILE A 30 -5.76 -40.68 -27.48
N THR A 31 -6.55 -41.76 -27.42
CA THR A 31 -7.38 -42.06 -26.22
C THR A 31 -6.80 -43.08 -25.25
N GLU A 32 -5.69 -43.76 -25.57
CA GLU A 32 -5.14 -44.82 -24.69
C GLU A 32 -4.00 -44.37 -23.76
N GLY A 33 -3.44 -43.17 -23.98
CA GLY A 33 -2.27 -42.68 -23.23
C GLY A 33 -2.57 -41.77 -22.04
N PHE A 34 -3.82 -41.36 -21.82
CA PHE A 34 -4.14 -40.37 -20.79
C PHE A 34 -5.19 -40.90 -19.80
N ILE A 35 -4.79 -41.91 -19.03
CA ILE A 35 -5.45 -42.20 -17.75
C ILE A 35 -4.99 -41.10 -16.80
N PHE A 36 -5.71 -39.97 -16.78
CA PHE A 36 -5.53 -38.95 -15.77
C PHE A 36 -5.93 -39.59 -14.43
N PHE A 37 -4.94 -40.13 -13.73
CA PHE A 37 -5.08 -40.63 -12.37
C PHE A 37 -5.45 -39.43 -11.49
N ILE A 38 -6.75 -39.14 -11.40
CA ILE A 38 -7.29 -38.32 -10.33
C ILE A 38 -7.38 -39.28 -9.15
N PRO A 39 -6.46 -39.22 -8.15
CA PRO A 39 -6.64 -40.01 -6.95
C PRO A 39 -8.03 -39.72 -6.38
N LYS A 40 -8.73 -40.74 -5.88
CA LYS A 40 -10.03 -40.57 -5.21
C LYS A 40 -9.77 -39.97 -3.83
N ILE A 41 -9.53 -38.66 -3.79
CA ILE A 41 -9.18 -37.97 -2.57
C ILE A 41 -10.48 -37.65 -1.80
N ASN A 42 -10.51 -37.94 -0.50
CA ASN A 42 -11.62 -37.54 0.35
C ASN A 42 -11.64 -36.00 0.45
N SER A 43 -12.64 -35.38 -0.19
CA SER A 43 -12.85 -33.94 -0.24
C SER A 43 -12.83 -33.29 1.15
N ALA A 44 -13.35 -33.98 2.17
CA ALA A 44 -13.30 -33.52 3.56
C ALA A 44 -11.88 -33.41 4.14
N LYS A 45 -10.98 -34.35 3.82
CA LYS A 45 -9.58 -34.30 4.27
C LYS A 45 -8.79 -33.22 3.52
N LEU A 46 -9.07 -33.03 2.22
CA LEU A 46 -8.50 -31.93 1.45
C LEU A 46 -8.95 -30.57 1.97
N PHE A 47 -10.24 -30.40 2.22
CA PHE A 47 -10.78 -29.14 2.74
C PHE A 47 -10.14 -28.76 4.09
N GLY A 48 -9.88 -29.75 4.95
CA GLY A 48 -9.16 -29.54 6.21
C GLY A 48 -7.69 -29.10 6.04
N ILE A 49 -6.98 -29.62 5.02
CA ILE A 49 -5.59 -29.23 4.74
C ILE A 49 -5.54 -27.87 4.06
N TYR A 50 -6.33 -27.65 3.01
CA TYR A 50 -6.40 -26.37 2.30
C TYR A 50 -6.91 -25.25 3.19
N GLY A 51 -7.88 -25.52 4.08
CA GLY A 51 -8.35 -24.55 5.07
C GLY A 51 -7.23 -24.09 6.00
N LYS A 52 -6.40 -25.03 6.50
CA LYS A 52 -5.25 -24.69 7.35
C LYS A 52 -4.19 -23.89 6.60
N VAL A 53 -3.86 -24.27 5.36
CA VAL A 53 -2.90 -23.55 4.52
C VAL A 53 -3.39 -22.13 4.22
N LEU A 54 -4.67 -21.97 3.91
CA LEU A 54 -5.29 -20.67 3.65
C LEU A 54 -5.20 -19.75 4.87
N THR A 55 -5.50 -20.26 6.07
CA THR A 55 -5.39 -19.48 7.32
C THR A 55 -3.97 -18.96 7.53
N VAL A 56 -2.95 -19.79 7.29
CA VAL A 56 -1.54 -19.36 7.42
C VAL A 56 -1.21 -18.26 6.40
N LEU A 57 -1.70 -18.36 5.17
CA LEU A 57 -1.51 -17.36 4.13
C LEU A 57 -2.14 -16.01 4.49
N VAL A 58 -3.36 -16.03 5.03
CA VAL A 58 -4.06 -14.82 5.48
C VAL A 58 -3.30 -14.16 6.62
N ILE A 59 -2.83 -14.93 7.60
CA ILE A 59 -2.01 -14.41 8.71
C ILE A 59 -0.72 -13.79 8.18
N PHE A 60 -0.07 -14.43 7.21
CA PHE A 60 1.16 -13.92 6.60
C PHE A 60 0.94 -12.57 5.88
N ILE A 61 -0.12 -12.46 5.09
CA ILE A 61 -0.50 -11.18 4.44
C ILE A 61 -0.82 -10.10 5.48
N PHE A 62 -1.50 -10.47 6.57
CA PHE A 62 -1.80 -9.56 7.67
C PHE A 62 -0.53 -9.03 8.35
N ILE A 63 0.45 -9.89 8.62
CA ILE A 63 1.76 -9.49 9.17
C ILE A 63 2.47 -8.52 8.22
N ILE A 64 2.51 -8.81 6.92
CA ILE A 64 3.11 -7.91 5.92
C ILE A 64 2.43 -6.54 5.95
N THR A 65 1.10 -6.52 6.04
CA THR A 65 0.33 -5.28 6.07
C THR A 65 0.66 -4.44 7.30
N ILE A 66 0.78 -5.06 8.49
CA ILE A 66 1.19 -4.37 9.72
C ILE A 66 2.58 -3.75 9.56
N VAL A 67 3.52 -4.47 8.95
CA VAL A 67 4.89 -3.98 8.75
C VAL A 67 4.91 -2.75 7.84
N ILE A 68 4.19 -2.77 6.71
CA ILE A 68 4.10 -1.62 5.80
C ILE A 68 3.52 -0.40 6.52
N VAL A 69 2.37 -0.56 7.20
CA VAL A 69 1.73 0.53 7.95
C VAL A 69 2.64 1.06 9.07
N GLY A 70 3.39 0.17 9.73
CA GLY A 70 4.37 0.55 10.75
C GLY A 70 5.49 1.43 10.20
N TYR A 71 6.03 1.09 9.03
CA TYR A 71 7.05 1.91 8.35
C TYR A 71 6.52 3.29 7.95
N ASP A 72 5.31 3.36 7.40
CA ASP A 72 4.68 4.64 7.01
C ASP A 72 4.41 5.52 8.23
N LEU A 73 3.99 4.94 9.35
CA LEU A 73 3.76 5.66 10.59
C LEU A 73 5.06 6.25 11.14
N GLN A 74 6.16 5.49 11.15
CA GLN A 74 7.45 5.96 11.66
C GLN A 74 7.99 7.16 10.86
N LYS A 75 7.91 7.14 9.53
CA LYS A 75 8.31 8.28 8.70
C LYS A 75 7.46 9.52 8.97
N ASN A 76 6.14 9.34 9.08
CA ASN A 76 5.22 10.44 9.35
C ASN A 76 5.43 11.07 10.75
N LEU A 77 5.88 10.28 11.73
CA LEU A 77 6.22 10.80 13.06
C LEU A 77 7.49 11.64 13.05
N GLN A 78 8.54 11.22 12.33
CA GLN A 78 9.78 12.00 12.23
C GLN A 78 9.57 13.34 11.53
N ILE A 79 8.78 13.37 10.45
CA ILE A 79 8.42 14.61 9.76
C ILE A 79 7.65 15.56 10.68
N LYS A 80 6.73 15.04 11.50
CA LYS A 80 6.01 15.84 12.50
C LYS A 80 6.95 16.44 13.54
N GLN A 81 7.88 15.65 14.07
CA GLN A 81 8.83 16.12 15.07
C GLN A 81 9.72 17.26 14.55
N ASP A 82 10.17 17.18 13.30
CA ASP A 82 10.99 18.24 12.70
C ASP A 82 10.21 19.54 12.52
N ILE A 83 8.99 19.47 11.95
CA ILE A 83 8.10 20.62 11.78
C ILE A 83 7.75 21.25 13.14
N ASP A 84 7.45 20.42 14.15
CA ASP A 84 7.14 20.89 15.50
C ASP A 84 8.36 21.55 16.16
N SER A 85 9.57 21.06 15.90
CA SER A 85 10.80 21.66 16.43
C SER A 85 11.05 23.06 15.84
N GLN A 86 10.85 23.22 14.52
CA GLN A 86 11.01 24.51 13.85
C GLN A 86 9.98 25.52 14.34
N ARG A 87 8.71 25.09 14.47
CA ARG A 87 7.65 25.93 15.04
C ARG A 87 7.94 26.32 16.49
N LYS A 88 8.45 25.38 17.30
CA LYS A 88 8.82 25.64 18.69
C LYS A 88 9.93 26.69 18.80
N ALA A 89 10.93 26.66 17.91
CA ALA A 89 11.97 27.68 17.84
C ALA A 89 11.36 29.06 17.51
N LEU A 90 10.50 29.14 16.48
CA LEU A 90 9.80 30.39 16.14
C LEU A 90 8.95 30.93 17.29
N PHE A 91 8.21 30.07 18.01
CA PHE A 91 7.42 30.47 19.18
C PHE A 91 8.28 30.98 20.33
N ARG A 92 9.43 30.35 20.58
CA ARG A 92 10.37 30.82 21.61
C ARG A 92 10.92 32.20 21.25
N ASP A 93 11.32 32.39 20.01
CA ASP A 93 11.85 33.67 19.54
C ASP A 93 10.76 34.75 19.56
N LEU A 94 9.52 34.41 19.17
CA LEU A 94 8.38 35.32 19.26
C LEU A 94 8.13 35.73 20.71
N SER A 95 8.11 34.77 21.63
CA SER A 95 7.92 35.05 23.06
C SER A 95 9.03 35.95 23.63
N PHE A 96 10.27 35.79 23.18
CA PHE A 96 11.35 36.72 23.53
C PHE A 96 11.03 38.15 23.07
N TRP A 97 10.62 38.33 21.81
CA TRP A 97 10.29 39.65 21.28
C TRP A 97 9.04 40.26 21.92
N GLU A 98 8.00 39.47 22.19
CA GLU A 98 6.81 39.93 22.91
C GLU A 98 7.16 40.42 24.33
N ASN A 99 7.96 39.65 25.06
CA ASN A 99 8.46 40.05 26.37
C ASN A 99 9.31 41.32 26.27
N PHE A 100 10.20 41.41 25.27
CA PHE A 100 11.00 42.61 25.05
C PHE A 100 10.15 43.85 24.77
N ILE A 101 9.13 43.72 23.90
CA ILE A 101 8.19 44.80 23.56
C ILE A 101 7.42 45.26 24.80
N SER A 102 7.01 44.34 25.68
CA SER A 102 6.29 44.69 26.91
C SER A 102 7.08 45.64 27.83
N GLN A 103 8.41 45.52 27.81
CA GLN A 103 9.34 46.36 28.57
C GLN A 103 9.81 47.59 27.76
N ASN A 104 9.87 47.48 26.43
CA ASN A 104 10.47 48.47 25.53
C ASN A 104 9.51 48.86 24.39
N GLN A 105 8.41 49.52 24.74
CA GLN A 105 7.31 49.79 23.79
C GLN A 105 7.66 50.72 22.63
N ASN A 106 8.75 51.50 22.74
CA ASN A 106 9.18 52.45 21.71
C ASN A 106 10.25 51.85 20.77
N TYR A 107 10.57 50.57 20.91
CA TYR A 107 11.61 49.94 20.10
C TYR A 107 11.00 49.34 18.83
N ARG A 108 10.97 50.16 17.77
CA ARG A 108 10.41 49.80 16.46
C ARG A 108 10.85 48.44 15.94
N ASP A 109 12.15 48.17 15.96
CA ASP A 109 12.68 46.98 15.29
C ASP A 109 12.18 45.68 15.95
N ALA A 110 11.85 45.72 17.25
CA ALA A 110 11.24 44.58 17.93
C ALA A 110 9.85 44.25 17.36
N TYR A 111 9.05 45.26 17.03
CA TYR A 111 7.76 45.05 16.36
C TYR A 111 7.94 44.43 14.98
N PHE A 112 8.94 44.86 14.20
CA PHE A 112 9.22 44.25 12.90
C PHE A 112 9.70 42.79 13.03
N GLN A 113 10.53 42.48 14.02
CA GLN A 113 10.94 41.09 14.29
C GLN A 113 9.76 40.22 14.70
N ALA A 114 8.91 40.70 15.62
CA ALA A 114 7.68 40.00 16.01
C ALA A 114 6.75 39.76 14.81
N SER A 115 6.59 40.75 13.92
CA SER A 115 5.82 40.60 12.69
C SER A 115 6.34 39.49 11.80
N ILE A 116 7.66 39.48 11.52
CA ILE A 116 8.27 38.47 10.65
C ILE A 116 8.06 37.07 11.23
N LEU A 117 8.16 36.91 12.55
CA LEU A 117 7.94 35.63 13.23
C LEU A 117 6.48 35.18 13.16
N GLU A 118 5.52 36.07 13.40
CA GLU A 118 4.09 35.77 13.25
C GLU A 118 3.74 35.41 11.81
N TYR A 119 4.33 36.09 10.82
CA TYR A 119 4.17 35.74 9.40
C TYR A 119 4.70 34.33 9.10
N LYS A 120 5.90 33.99 9.59
CA LYS A 120 6.47 32.63 9.46
C LYS A 120 5.64 31.55 10.13
N LEU A 121 4.93 31.90 11.21
CA LEU A 121 3.98 31.02 11.90
C LEU A 121 2.63 30.91 11.19
N GLY A 122 2.38 31.72 10.14
CA GLY A 122 1.13 31.77 9.39
C GLY A 122 0.06 32.69 9.97
N ASN A 123 0.37 33.44 11.03
CA ASN A 123 -0.55 34.36 11.70
C ASN A 123 -0.51 35.76 11.05
N ILE A 124 -1.02 35.85 9.82
CA ILE A 124 -0.96 37.08 9.00
C ILE A 124 -1.60 38.29 9.72
N SER A 125 -2.75 38.09 10.37
CA SER A 125 -3.46 39.17 11.08
C SER A 125 -2.62 39.79 12.19
N LYS A 126 -1.91 38.96 12.97
CA LYS A 126 -1.03 39.46 14.03
C LYS A 126 0.22 40.10 13.45
N ALA A 127 0.80 39.51 12.41
CA ALA A 127 1.95 40.08 11.72
C ALA A 127 1.64 41.51 11.25
N ARG A 128 0.47 41.74 10.64
CA ARG A 128 0.01 43.07 10.24
C ARG A 128 -0.06 44.05 11.40
N ILE A 129 -0.66 43.65 12.53
CA ILE A 129 -0.74 44.49 13.74
C ILE A 129 0.66 44.90 14.22
N TYR A 130 1.62 43.98 14.21
CA TYR A 130 2.99 44.29 14.61
C TYR A 130 3.68 45.24 13.61
N VAL A 131 3.52 45.06 12.30
CA VAL A 131 4.05 46.02 11.31
C VAL A 131 3.45 47.40 11.49
N GLU A 132 2.12 47.50 11.62
CA GLU A 132 1.41 48.77 11.82
C GLU A 132 1.94 49.50 13.06
N LYS A 133 2.15 48.78 14.17
CA LYS A 133 2.76 49.36 15.38
C LYS A 133 4.19 49.84 15.14
N GLY A 134 5.01 49.04 14.45
CA GLY A 134 6.39 49.41 14.13
C GLY A 134 6.49 50.63 13.20
N LEU A 135 5.62 50.70 12.18
CA LEU A 135 5.51 51.85 11.27
C LEU A 135 4.88 53.06 11.96
N GLY A 136 4.04 52.87 12.97
CA GLY A 136 3.56 53.95 13.84
C GLY A 136 4.68 54.62 14.62
N LEU A 137 5.75 53.88 14.95
CA LEU A 137 6.95 54.42 15.61
C LEU A 137 7.95 55.06 14.63
N ASP A 138 8.07 54.52 13.42
CA ASP A 138 8.83 55.14 12.33
C ASP A 138 8.17 54.84 10.98
N SER A 139 7.44 55.83 10.49
CA SER A 139 6.72 55.75 9.23
C SER A 139 7.65 55.71 8.01
N ASN A 140 8.91 56.12 8.16
CA ASN A 140 9.87 56.14 7.07
C ASN A 140 10.74 54.87 7.01
N SER A 141 10.47 53.87 7.87
CA SER A 141 11.24 52.64 7.88
C SER A 141 11.09 51.87 6.57
N GLU A 142 12.20 51.70 5.87
CA GLU A 142 12.26 50.86 4.67
C GLU A 142 11.93 49.40 4.99
N ASN A 143 12.43 48.88 6.12
CA ASN A 143 12.14 47.52 6.55
C ASN A 143 10.65 47.31 6.85
N GLY A 144 10.03 48.26 7.56
CA GLY A 144 8.60 48.18 7.85
C GLY A 144 7.74 48.10 6.59
N ARG A 145 8.01 48.97 5.60
CA ARG A 145 7.29 48.98 4.31
C ARG A 145 7.51 47.70 3.51
N ARG A 146 8.73 47.17 3.48
CA ARG A 146 8.99 45.87 2.84
C ARG A 146 8.19 44.73 3.47
N ILE A 147 8.03 44.72 4.79
CA ILE A 147 7.24 43.70 5.49
C ILE A 147 5.74 43.91 5.22
N GLU A 148 5.27 45.15 5.22
CA GLU A 148 3.90 45.51 4.85
C GLU A 148 3.54 45.03 3.44
N ASP A 149 4.41 45.29 2.46
CA ASP A 149 4.26 44.81 1.08
C ASP A 149 4.22 43.28 1.00
N LEU A 150 5.04 42.59 1.80
CA LEU A 150 5.02 41.12 1.88
C LEU A 150 3.70 40.58 2.44
N LEU A 151 3.06 41.30 3.36
CA LEU A 151 1.79 40.91 4.01
C LEU A 151 0.55 41.22 3.16
N ASN A 152 0.69 42.04 2.13
CA ASN A 152 -0.39 42.47 1.23
C ASN A 152 -0.40 41.72 -0.11
N ARG A 153 0.59 40.86 -0.36
CA ARG A 153 0.64 39.94 -1.50
C ARG A 153 -0.17 38.68 -1.23
#